data_AF-K6PS04-F1
#
_entry.id   AF-K6PS04-F1
#
_cell.length_a   1.000
_cell.length_b   1.000
_cell.length_c   1.000
_cell.angle_alpha   90.00
_cell.angle_beta   90.00
_cell.angle_gamma   90.00
#
_symmetry.space_group_name_H-M   'P 1'
#
loop_
_entity.id
_entity.type
_entity.pdbx_description
1 polymer ?
#
loop_
_entity_poly.entity_id
_entity_poly.type
_entity_poly.pdbx_seq_one_letter_code
_entity_poly.pdbx_strand_id
1 'polypeptide(L)'
;MDDRERNRPEPERVGGSDAAGGPGQAKSAGAAPRGEGRPQAGDPGAAGPAGSEAGRAGSSGRGHAGQGADAGATPPAGPGATGPAAGPSDPEALMDLYYEVSMEGVDLEQFLQRLDAGEWGPVEPEVVADFLRDLEAVILSNIEVKAMEGPHYAGRRLEVIEETQRQFEELIARYLSRGPGV
;
A
#
# COMPACT_ATOMS: atom_id res chain seq x y z
N MET A 1 -51.56 17.05 29.65
CA MET A 1 -50.32 17.74 30.06
C MET A 1 -49.43 17.61 28.86
N ASP A 2 -49.51 18.62 28.01
CA ASP A 2 -49.14 18.56 26.61
C ASP A 2 -47.77 19.22 26.43
N ASP A 3 -46.76 18.42 26.09
CA ASP A 3 -45.36 18.79 25.84
C ASP A 3 -45.17 19.60 24.54
N ARG A 4 -45.99 20.64 24.31
CA ARG A 4 -45.96 21.49 23.10
C ARG A 4 -45.29 22.85 23.27
N GLU A 5 -44.72 23.16 24.43
CA GLU A 5 -44.14 24.49 24.73
C GLU A 5 -42.60 24.56 24.76
N ARG A 6 -41.89 23.49 24.40
CA ARG A 6 -40.42 23.45 24.49
C ARG A 6 -39.65 24.02 23.28
N ASN A 7 -40.32 24.78 22.41
CA ASN A 7 -39.68 25.36 21.23
C ASN A 7 -40.12 26.82 21.01
N ARG A 8 -39.48 27.74 21.73
CA ARG A 8 -39.56 29.17 21.46
C ARG A 8 -38.15 29.74 21.27
N PRO A 9 -37.77 30.18 20.06
CA PRO A 9 -36.53 30.90 19.85
C PRO A 9 -36.68 32.35 20.34
N GLU A 10 -35.74 32.81 21.17
CA GLU A 10 -35.57 34.23 21.48
C GLU A 10 -34.73 34.91 20.38
N PRO A 11 -35.19 36.04 19.81
CA PRO A 11 -34.35 36.93 19.04
C PRO A 11 -34.25 38.28 19.76
N GLU A 12 -33.10 38.64 20.31
CA GLU A 12 -32.79 40.06 20.50
C GLU A 12 -31.34 40.39 20.15
N ARG A 13 -31.25 41.47 19.39
CA ARG A 13 -30.07 42.10 18.81
C ARG A 13 -29.60 43.25 19.73
N VAL A 14 -28.42 43.77 19.37
CA VAL A 14 -27.98 45.19 19.42
C VAL A 14 -26.97 45.55 20.51
N GLY A 15 -25.86 46.12 20.02
CA GLY A 15 -24.92 46.98 20.72
C GLY A 15 -23.49 46.51 20.46
N GLY A 16 -22.61 47.16 19.68
CA GLY A 16 -22.57 48.55 19.21
C GLY A 16 -21.15 49.07 19.40
N SER A 17 -20.55 49.58 18.32
CA SER A 17 -19.53 50.66 18.29
C SER A 17 -18.14 50.42 18.87
N ASP A 18 -17.12 50.46 17.99
CA ASP A 18 -16.12 51.55 17.85
C ASP A 18 -14.89 51.33 18.77
N ALA A 19 -13.63 51.63 18.43
CA ALA A 19 -12.94 52.10 17.25
C ALA A 19 -11.43 51.98 17.53
N ALA A 20 -10.63 52.08 16.46
CA ALA A 20 -9.31 52.70 16.43
C ALA A 20 -8.08 52.01 17.08
N GLY A 21 -7.07 51.78 16.22
CA GLY A 21 -5.79 52.46 16.41
C GLY A 21 -4.53 51.60 16.43
N GLY A 22 -3.71 51.72 15.37
CA GLY A 22 -2.24 51.66 15.52
C GLY A 22 -1.46 50.83 14.49
N PRO A 23 -0.74 51.48 13.55
CA PRO A 23 0.25 50.84 12.66
C PRO A 23 1.70 51.03 13.15
N GLY A 24 2.61 50.15 12.71
CA GLY A 24 4.07 50.24 12.89
C GLY A 24 4.62 49.07 13.72
N GLN A 25 5.76 48.43 13.45
CA GLN A 25 6.94 48.79 12.68
C GLN A 25 7.73 47.52 12.27
N ALA A 26 8.72 47.76 11.42
CA ALA A 26 9.56 46.85 10.66
C ALA A 26 10.69 46.11 11.41
N LYS A 27 11.13 45.02 10.73
CA LYS A 27 12.51 44.49 10.55
C LYS A 27 13.36 44.10 11.77
N SER A 28 13.78 42.82 11.78
CA SER A 28 15.15 42.30 12.02
C SER A 28 15.12 40.81 11.60
N ALA A 29 15.74 40.37 10.49
CA ALA A 29 17.16 40.08 10.29
C ALA A 29 17.75 39.06 11.28
N GLY A 30 17.89 37.82 10.81
CA GLY A 30 19.05 36.96 11.05
C GLY A 30 19.12 36.15 12.35
N ALA A 31 18.94 34.83 12.25
CA ALA A 31 19.85 33.82 12.82
C ALA A 31 19.38 32.41 12.42
N ALA A 32 20.24 31.71 11.68
CA ALA A 32 20.12 30.26 11.47
C ALA A 32 20.53 29.50 12.74
N PRO A 33 19.93 28.34 13.00
CA PRO A 33 20.67 27.22 13.57
C PRO A 33 20.85 26.11 12.54
N ARG A 34 22.12 25.73 12.37
CA ARG A 34 22.55 24.39 11.93
C ARG A 34 22.11 23.35 12.97
N GLY A 35 21.88 22.12 12.53
CA GLY A 35 21.70 20.94 13.37
C GLY A 35 20.48 20.14 12.92
N GLU A 36 20.67 19.13 12.08
CA GLU A 36 20.75 17.73 12.50
C GLU A 36 19.36 17.13 12.78
N GLY A 37 18.98 16.19 11.92
CA GLY A 37 17.77 15.38 12.10
C GLY A 37 17.24 14.90 10.76
N ARG A 38 17.84 13.82 10.23
CA ARG A 38 17.20 12.99 9.22
C ARG A 38 15.88 12.46 9.81
N PRO A 39 14.70 12.72 9.24
CA PRO A 39 13.58 11.84 9.47
C PRO A 39 13.85 10.55 8.69
N GLN A 40 14.05 9.51 9.48
CA GLN A 40 14.10 8.10 9.11
C GLN A 40 12.92 7.76 8.19
N ALA A 41 13.22 7.11 7.06
CA ALA A 41 12.22 6.50 6.20
C ALA A 41 11.34 5.59 7.06
N GLY A 42 10.06 5.94 7.15
CA GLY A 42 9.08 5.12 7.85
C GLY A 42 8.81 3.87 7.03
N ASP A 43 9.22 2.73 7.57
CA ASP A 43 8.78 1.39 7.22
C ASP A 43 7.26 1.37 6.89
N PRO A 44 6.84 1.05 5.66
CA PRO A 44 5.47 0.64 5.42
C PRO A 44 5.30 -0.75 6.05
N GLY A 45 4.82 -0.74 7.29
CA GLY A 45 4.58 -1.95 8.08
C GLY A 45 3.77 -2.99 7.33
N ALA A 46 4.36 -4.18 7.24
CA ALA A 46 3.78 -5.42 6.76
C ALA A 46 2.36 -5.66 7.30
N ALA A 47 1.39 -5.74 6.38
CA ALA A 47 0.09 -6.33 6.65
C ALA A 47 0.18 -7.85 6.44
N GLY A 48 0.67 -8.57 7.45
CA GLY A 48 0.60 -10.03 7.48
C GLY A 48 -0.81 -10.54 7.79
N PRO A 49 -1.25 -11.68 7.23
CA PRO A 49 -2.57 -12.25 7.52
C PRO A 49 -2.61 -12.90 8.90
N ALA A 50 -3.69 -12.61 9.63
CA ALA A 50 -4.03 -13.23 10.90
C ALA A 50 -4.33 -14.72 10.72
N GLY A 51 -3.50 -15.58 11.32
CA GLY A 51 -3.75 -17.01 11.44
C GLY A 51 -4.95 -17.31 12.34
N SER A 52 -5.73 -18.31 11.94
CA SER A 52 -6.68 -19.00 12.82
C SER A 52 -6.26 -20.45 12.96
N GLU A 53 -5.70 -20.78 14.13
CA GLU A 53 -5.50 -22.14 14.63
C GLU A 53 -6.85 -22.75 15.03
N ALA A 54 -7.12 -23.98 14.56
CA ALA A 54 -8.01 -24.90 15.28
C ALA A 54 -7.69 -26.36 14.89
N GLY A 55 -7.32 -27.18 15.89
CA GLY A 55 -7.56 -28.63 15.84
C GLY A 55 -6.36 -29.55 16.08
N ARG A 56 -5.92 -29.68 17.34
CA ARG A 56 -5.14 -30.83 17.83
C ARG A 56 -6.08 -31.93 18.35
N ALA A 57 -5.99 -33.14 17.80
CA ALA A 57 -6.26 -34.45 18.42
C ALA A 57 -5.99 -35.52 17.34
N GLY A 58 -5.36 -36.67 17.54
CA GLY A 58 -4.90 -37.38 18.73
C GLY A 58 -3.96 -38.52 18.30
N SER A 59 -3.35 -39.16 19.30
CA SER A 59 -2.25 -40.10 19.18
C SER A 59 -2.66 -41.55 18.89
N SER A 60 -1.66 -42.31 18.42
CA SER A 60 -1.36 -43.72 18.75
C SER A 60 -2.01 -44.83 17.91
N GLY A 61 -1.15 -45.52 17.14
CA GLY A 61 -1.42 -46.83 16.55
C GLY A 61 -0.13 -47.48 16.05
N ARG A 62 0.44 -48.38 16.86
CA ARG A 62 1.68 -49.13 16.63
C ARG A 62 1.34 -50.44 15.90
N GLY A 63 2.09 -50.83 14.85
CA GLY A 63 1.95 -52.17 14.27
C GLY A 63 2.79 -52.49 13.02
N HIS A 64 3.92 -53.17 13.25
CA HIS A 64 4.54 -54.25 12.46
C HIS A 64 4.85 -54.14 10.95
N ALA A 65 6.17 -54.17 10.69
CA ALA A 65 6.92 -55.09 9.81
C ALA A 65 6.39 -55.42 8.40
N GLY A 66 7.16 -55.01 7.39
CA GLY A 66 7.09 -55.54 6.03
C GLY A 66 8.36 -55.15 5.26
N GLN A 67 9.19 -56.14 4.98
CA GLN A 67 10.44 -56.08 4.23
C GLN A 67 10.11 -56.20 2.73
N GLY A 68 10.71 -55.38 1.86
CA GLY A 68 10.53 -55.49 0.41
C GLY A 68 11.41 -54.50 -0.34
N ALA A 69 12.18 -55.03 -1.28
CA ALA A 69 13.30 -54.38 -1.95
C ALA A 69 12.89 -53.55 -3.19
N ASP A 70 13.88 -52.79 -3.66
CA ASP A 70 14.14 -52.46 -5.06
C ASP A 70 13.18 -51.49 -5.78
N ALA A 71 13.65 -50.26 -5.98
CA ALA A 71 13.72 -49.62 -7.30
C ALA A 71 14.37 -48.24 -7.14
N GLY A 72 15.42 -47.98 -7.90
CA GLY A 72 16.05 -46.66 -8.01
C GLY A 72 15.03 -45.62 -8.45
N ALA A 73 14.63 -44.75 -7.52
CA ALA A 73 13.98 -43.49 -7.83
C ALA A 73 15.06 -42.42 -7.85
N THR A 74 15.58 -42.19 -9.05
CA THR A 74 16.16 -40.91 -9.48
C THR A 74 15.28 -39.78 -8.92
N PRO A 75 15.86 -38.67 -8.41
CA PRO A 75 15.06 -37.53 -7.97
C PRO A 75 14.10 -37.10 -9.08
N PRO A 76 12.87 -36.64 -8.75
CA PRO A 76 12.00 -36.06 -9.77
C PRO A 76 12.79 -34.96 -10.45
N ALA A 77 12.91 -35.12 -11.77
CA ALA A 77 13.40 -34.08 -12.66
C ALA A 77 12.75 -32.76 -12.22
N GLY A 78 13.58 -31.76 -11.95
CA GLY A 78 13.11 -30.38 -11.88
C GLY A 78 12.31 -30.08 -13.14
N PRO A 79 11.33 -29.16 -13.09
CA PRO A 79 10.53 -28.84 -14.25
C PRO A 79 11.45 -28.33 -15.37
N GLY A 80 11.74 -29.24 -16.30
CA GLY A 80 12.25 -28.93 -17.62
C GLY A 80 11.08 -28.54 -18.52
N ALA A 81 11.42 -27.73 -19.53
CA ALA A 81 10.56 -27.06 -20.50
C ALA A 81 10.01 -25.72 -19.96
N THR A 82 10.04 -24.60 -20.68
CA THR A 82 9.71 -24.44 -22.10
C THR A 82 10.02 -23.00 -22.54
N GLY A 83 10.82 -22.78 -23.60
CA GLY A 83 10.95 -21.46 -24.25
C GLY A 83 11.41 -20.29 -23.37
N PRO A 84 11.50 -19.05 -23.89
CA PRO A 84 11.43 -17.89 -23.00
C PRO A 84 10.08 -17.99 -22.29
N ALA A 85 10.09 -18.09 -20.96
CA ALA A 85 8.86 -18.02 -20.18
C ALA A 85 8.13 -16.74 -20.60
N ALA A 86 6.94 -16.89 -21.17
CA ALA A 86 6.10 -15.75 -21.50
C ALA A 86 5.82 -15.04 -20.17
N GLY A 87 6.26 -13.79 -20.05
CA GLY A 87 6.02 -13.01 -18.85
C GLY A 87 4.53 -12.71 -18.66
N PRO A 88 4.15 -12.21 -17.49
CA PRO A 88 2.76 -11.82 -17.23
C PRO A 88 2.31 -10.81 -18.28
N SER A 89 1.18 -11.12 -18.92
CA SER A 89 0.71 -10.45 -20.15
C SER A 89 -0.47 -9.51 -19.90
N ASP A 90 -1.02 -9.51 -18.69
CA ASP A 90 -2.16 -8.72 -18.28
C ASP A 90 -1.95 -8.18 -16.85
N PRO A 91 -2.62 -7.06 -16.50
CA PRO A 91 -2.42 -6.41 -15.20
C PRO A 91 -2.95 -7.23 -14.02
N GLU A 92 -3.93 -8.10 -14.24
CA GLU A 92 -4.50 -8.98 -13.20
C GLU A 92 -3.45 -10.01 -12.75
N ALA A 93 -2.74 -10.62 -13.70
CA ALA A 93 -1.63 -11.54 -13.42
C ALA A 93 -0.46 -10.85 -12.68
N LEU A 94 -0.17 -9.57 -13.01
CA LEU A 94 0.82 -8.79 -12.26
C LEU A 94 0.35 -8.47 -10.84
N MET A 95 -0.94 -8.18 -10.66
CA MET A 95 -1.53 -7.96 -9.35
C MET A 95 -1.42 -9.21 -8.47
N ASP A 96 -1.82 -10.37 -9.00
CA ASP A 96 -1.73 -11.65 -8.29
C ASP A 96 -0.28 -11.98 -7.90
N LEU A 97 0.65 -11.80 -8.84
CA LEU A 97 2.08 -12.00 -8.60
C LEU A 97 2.62 -11.03 -7.53
N TYR A 98 2.24 -9.76 -7.60
CA TYR A 98 2.63 -8.77 -6.59
C TYR A 98 2.13 -9.18 -5.20
N TYR A 99 0.87 -9.62 -5.08
CA TYR A 99 0.34 -10.08 -3.81
C TYR A 99 1.08 -11.29 -3.28
N GLU A 100 1.40 -12.27 -4.13
CA GLU A 100 2.19 -13.45 -3.76
C GLU A 100 3.53 -13.06 -3.14
N VAL A 101 4.32 -12.24 -3.83
CA VAL A 101 5.66 -11.85 -3.35
C VAL A 101 5.60 -10.85 -2.19
N SER A 102 4.55 -10.03 -2.10
CA SER A 102 4.37 -9.10 -0.98
C SER A 102 4.15 -9.83 0.34
N MET A 103 3.51 -11.01 0.32
CA MET A 103 3.39 -11.87 1.49
C MET A 103 4.75 -12.40 1.97
N GLU A 104 5.75 -12.46 1.10
CA GLU A 104 7.13 -12.79 1.42
C GLU A 104 7.98 -11.59 1.88
N GLY A 105 7.36 -10.41 1.98
CA GLY A 105 8.01 -9.17 2.45
C GLY A 105 8.62 -8.30 1.34
N VAL A 106 8.26 -8.54 0.09
CA VAL A 106 8.71 -7.73 -1.06
C VAL A 106 7.80 -6.51 -1.20
N ASP A 107 8.37 -5.30 -1.12
CA ASP A 107 7.61 -4.07 -1.38
C ASP A 107 7.43 -3.78 -2.88
N LEU A 108 6.64 -2.77 -3.23
CA LEU A 108 6.37 -2.40 -4.62
C LEU A 108 7.64 -2.00 -5.38
N GLU A 109 8.57 -1.30 -4.74
CA GLU A 109 9.81 -0.85 -5.40
C GLU A 109 10.70 -2.04 -5.75
N GLN A 110 10.87 -2.96 -4.80
CA GLN A 110 11.61 -4.21 -5.00
C GLN A 110 10.94 -5.09 -6.06
N PHE A 111 9.61 -5.17 -6.06
CA PHE A 111 8.86 -5.90 -7.08
C PHE A 111 9.13 -5.33 -8.48
N LEU A 112 9.00 -4.01 -8.65
CA LEU A 112 9.27 -3.36 -9.94
C LEU A 112 10.73 -3.49 -10.37
N GLN A 113 11.68 -3.51 -9.42
CA GLN A 113 13.09 -3.76 -9.70
C GLN A 113 13.33 -5.18 -10.23
N ARG A 114 12.70 -6.19 -9.62
CA ARG A 114 12.77 -7.60 -10.06
C ARG A 114 12.08 -7.80 -11.42
N LEU A 115 10.98 -7.09 -11.65
CA LEU A 115 10.28 -7.04 -12.93
C LEU A 115 11.17 -6.45 -14.04
N ASP A 116 11.81 -5.30 -13.76
CA ASP A 116 12.78 -4.65 -14.66
C ASP A 116 14.02 -5.54 -14.93
N ALA A 117 14.40 -6.38 -13.96
CA ALA A 117 15.47 -7.36 -14.12
C ALA A 117 15.06 -8.58 -14.97
N GLY A 118 13.78 -8.70 -15.34
CA GLY A 118 13.23 -9.77 -16.16
C GLY A 118 13.07 -11.09 -15.41
N GLU A 119 12.94 -11.06 -14.07
CA GLU A 119 12.83 -12.26 -13.25
C GLU A 119 11.65 -13.15 -13.65
N TRP A 120 10.53 -12.53 -14.04
CA TRP A 120 9.32 -13.22 -14.48
C TRP A 120 9.12 -13.17 -15.99
N GLY A 121 10.18 -12.87 -16.75
CA GLY A 121 10.09 -12.69 -18.20
C GLY A 121 9.73 -11.26 -18.62
N PRO A 122 9.63 -11.02 -19.95
CA PRO A 122 9.33 -9.69 -20.49
C PRO A 122 7.88 -9.29 -20.21
N VAL A 123 7.68 -8.02 -19.90
CA VAL A 123 6.36 -7.42 -19.63
C VAL A 123 6.27 -6.09 -20.35
N GLU A 124 5.16 -5.86 -21.05
CA GLU A 124 4.94 -4.62 -21.79
C GLU A 124 4.77 -3.44 -20.80
N PRO A 125 5.40 -2.28 -21.06
CA PRO A 125 5.32 -1.13 -20.16
C PRO A 125 3.89 -0.65 -19.89
N GLU A 126 2.99 -0.78 -20.88
CA GLU A 126 1.58 -0.45 -20.76
C GLU A 126 0.86 -1.36 -19.75
N VAL A 127 1.20 -2.64 -19.74
CA VAL A 127 0.64 -3.62 -18.78
C VAL A 127 1.08 -3.29 -17.37
N VAL A 128 2.35 -2.89 -17.18
CA VAL A 128 2.84 -2.42 -15.87
C VAL A 128 2.12 -1.13 -15.45
N ALA A 129 1.90 -0.19 -16.37
CA ALA A 129 1.19 1.05 -16.09
C ALA A 129 -0.27 0.81 -15.67
N ASP A 130 -0.96 -0.13 -16.32
CA ASP A 130 -2.33 -0.51 -15.95
C ASP A 130 -2.36 -1.20 -14.57
N PHE A 131 -1.44 -2.12 -14.30
CA PHE A 131 -1.27 -2.71 -12.96
C PHE A 131 -1.07 -1.65 -11.87
N LEU A 132 -0.24 -0.64 -12.12
CA LEU A 132 0.02 0.43 -11.17
C LEU A 132 -1.24 1.27 -10.88
N ARG A 133 -2.08 1.53 -11.90
CA ARG A 133 -3.37 2.24 -11.70
C ARG A 133 -4.34 1.44 -10.85
N ASP A 134 -4.42 0.13 -11.09
CA ASP A 134 -5.29 -0.75 -10.32
C ASP A 134 -4.82 -0.85 -8.86
N LEU A 135 -3.51 -0.97 -8.65
CA LEU A 135 -2.92 -1.00 -7.32
C LEU A 135 -3.11 0.32 -6.57
N GLU A 136 -2.95 1.45 -7.25
CA GLU A 136 -3.25 2.78 -6.70
C GLU A 136 -4.69 2.84 -6.18
N ALA A 137 -5.67 2.42 -6.99
CA ALA A 137 -7.08 2.43 -6.60
C ALA A 137 -7.34 1.59 -5.34
N VAL A 138 -6.69 0.43 -5.22
CA VAL A 138 -6.76 -0.42 -4.02
C VAL A 138 -6.17 0.29 -2.80
N ILE A 139 -4.98 0.89 -2.93
CA ILE A 139 -4.31 1.59 -1.82
C ILE A 139 -5.13 2.80 -1.37
N LEU A 140 -5.65 3.60 -2.29
CA LEU A 140 -6.50 4.75 -1.98
C LEU A 140 -7.77 4.31 -1.24
N SER A 141 -8.43 3.25 -1.70
CA SER A 141 -9.58 2.66 -1.01
C SER A 141 -9.24 2.25 0.44
N ASN A 142 -8.09 1.59 0.64
CA ASN A 142 -7.62 1.20 1.97
C ASN A 142 -7.33 2.40 2.89
N ILE A 143 -6.78 3.50 2.35
CA ILE A 143 -6.57 4.75 3.09
C ILE A 143 -7.91 5.32 3.56
N GLU A 144 -8.93 5.32 2.69
CA GLU A 144 -10.26 5.79 3.05
C GLU A 144 -10.89 4.94 4.15
N VAL A 145 -10.80 3.61 4.04
CA VAL A 145 -11.28 2.69 5.08
C VAL A 145 -10.57 2.95 6.41
N LYS A 146 -9.23 3.02 6.43
CA LYS A 146 -8.46 3.31 7.65
C LYS A 146 -8.78 4.68 8.25
N ALA A 147 -9.04 5.69 7.42
CA ALA A 147 -9.44 7.01 7.90
C ALA A 147 -10.78 7.00 8.64
N MET A 148 -11.67 6.05 8.33
CA MET A 148 -12.94 5.87 9.04
C MET A 148 -12.80 5.14 10.38
N GLU A 149 -11.70 4.40 10.61
CA GLU A 149 -11.50 3.63 11.85
C GLU A 149 -11.24 4.51 13.08
N GLY A 150 -10.76 5.74 12.90
CA GLY A 150 -10.65 6.69 14.00
C GLY A 150 -9.95 8.02 13.70
N PRO A 151 -10.04 9.00 14.63
CA PRO A 151 -9.54 10.36 14.43
C PRO A 151 -8.04 10.45 14.14
N HIS A 152 -7.26 9.47 14.62
CA HIS A 152 -5.81 9.41 14.41
C HIS A 152 -5.44 9.34 12.92
N TYR A 153 -6.20 8.57 12.13
CA TYR A 153 -5.95 8.39 10.69
C TYR A 153 -6.66 9.46 9.85
N ALA A 154 -7.83 9.93 10.30
CA ALA A 154 -8.61 10.95 9.59
C ALA A 154 -7.83 12.26 9.37
N GLY A 155 -7.02 12.68 10.35
CA GLY A 155 -6.28 13.95 10.30
C GLY A 155 -5.24 14.04 9.18
N ARG A 156 -4.75 12.90 8.67
CA ARG A 156 -3.74 12.84 7.59
C ARG A 156 -4.26 12.27 6.28
N ARG A 157 -5.55 11.93 6.18
CA ARG A 157 -6.13 11.27 5.00
C ARG A 157 -5.77 11.98 3.69
N LEU A 158 -6.01 13.29 3.60
CA LEU A 158 -5.80 14.04 2.36
C LEU A 158 -4.32 14.08 1.96
N GLU A 159 -3.43 14.33 2.93
CA GLU A 159 -1.98 14.34 2.72
C GLU A 159 -1.49 12.99 2.18
N VAL A 160 -1.93 11.89 2.78
CA VAL A 160 -1.52 10.54 2.36
C VAL A 160 -2.08 10.17 0.98
N ILE A 161 -3.30 10.62 0.65
CA ILE A 161 -3.89 10.44 -0.69
C ILE A 161 -3.06 11.19 -1.73
N GLU A 162 -2.79 12.47 -1.51
CA GLU A 162 -2.02 13.30 -2.45
C GLU A 162 -0.60 12.77 -2.64
N GLU A 163 0.04 12.33 -1.56
CA GLU A 163 1.37 11.70 -1.63
C GLU A 163 1.34 10.39 -2.44
N THR A 164 0.35 9.53 -2.19
CA THR A 164 0.18 8.26 -2.91
C THR A 164 -0.01 8.51 -4.39
N GLN A 165 -0.94 9.41 -4.75
CA GLN A 165 -1.24 9.73 -6.14
C GLN A 165 0.00 10.24 -6.89
N ARG A 166 0.77 11.14 -6.26
CA ARG A 166 2.01 11.65 -6.86
C ARG A 166 3.02 10.54 -7.10
N GLN A 167 3.22 9.64 -6.13
CA GLN A 167 4.16 8.52 -6.26
C GLN A 167 3.76 7.58 -7.41
N PHE A 168 2.47 7.24 -7.52
CA PHE A 168 1.96 6.38 -8.59
C PHE A 168 2.03 7.07 -9.96
N GLU A 169 1.70 8.36 -10.05
CA GLU A 169 1.83 9.14 -11.28
C GLU A 169 3.28 9.14 -11.81
N GLU A 170 4.27 9.34 -10.92
CA GLU A 170 5.69 9.29 -11.27
C GLU A 170 6.11 7.89 -11.78
N LEU A 171 5.66 6.82 -11.13
CA LEU A 171 5.95 5.44 -11.55
C LEU A 171 5.31 5.11 -12.90
N ILE A 172 4.04 5.47 -13.09
CA ILE A 172 3.31 5.25 -14.35
C ILE A 172 3.98 6.02 -15.48
N ALA A 173 4.35 7.28 -15.26
CA ALA A 173 5.04 8.09 -16.26
C ALA A 173 6.39 7.47 -16.65
N ARG A 174 7.15 6.93 -15.67
CA ARG A 174 8.40 6.20 -15.94
C ARG A 174 8.18 5.03 -16.89
N TYR A 175 7.16 4.21 -16.69
CA TYR A 175 6.90 3.06 -17.56
C TYR A 175 6.36 3.47 -18.93
N LEU A 176 5.42 4.42 -19.00
CA LEU A 176 4.89 4.88 -20.28
C LEU A 176 5.93 5.64 -21.13
N SER A 177 6.86 6.34 -20.50
CA SER A 177 7.99 6.99 -21.21
C SER A 177 9.03 5.99 -21.75
N ARG A 178 8.98 4.73 -21.28
CA ARG A 178 9.81 3.62 -21.77
C ARG A 178 9.21 2.95 -23.02
N GLY A 179 7.98 3.31 -23.42
CA GLY A 179 7.30 2.84 -24.63
C GLY A 179 8.10 3.11 -25.91
N PRO A 180 7.84 2.34 -26.98
CA PRO A 180 8.85 1.69 -27.81
C PRO A 180 9.82 2.68 -28.43
N GLY A 181 11.09 2.59 -28.02
CA GLY A 181 12.21 3.15 -28.75
C GLY A 181 12.23 2.58 -30.17
N VAL A 182 12.05 3.48 -31.14
CA VAL A 182 12.26 3.32 -32.58
C VAL A 182 13.51 2.55 -32.97
#